data_AF-A0A1E5LIA7-F1
#
_entry.id   AF-A0A1E5LIA7-F1
#
_cell.length_a   1.000
_cell.length_b   1.000
_cell.length_c   1.000
_cell.angle_alpha   90.00
_cell.angle_beta   90.00
_cell.angle_gamma   90.00
#
_symmetry.space_group_name_H-M   'P 1'
#
loop_
_entity.id
_entity.type
_entity.pdbx_description
1 polymer ?
#
loop_
_entity_poly.entity_id
_entity_poly.type
_entity_poly.pdbx_seq_one_letter_code
_entity_poly.pdbx_strand_id
1 'polypeptide(L)'
;MAIQQRNDHITHQINALVETFYRHLLEEQYFSEMFEKRQVNIEVLKERQRVFIMSLVSDGENGEEEVSQVQTRHPFQTTPERAKIWLQIMKESMIEEQFDEELQQHLLQKMKRLMTSIVKEKE
;
A
#
# COMPACT_ATOMS: atom_id res chain seq x y z
N MET A 1 -8.24 28.18 -0.95
CA MET A 1 -9.40 27.31 -1.21
C MET A 1 -9.06 26.12 -2.12
N ALA A 2 -8.35 26.32 -3.26
CA ALA A 2 -7.99 25.23 -4.17
C ALA A 2 -7.13 24.10 -3.55
N ILE A 3 -6.19 24.43 -2.66
CA ILE A 3 -5.32 23.43 -1.99
C ILE A 3 -6.13 22.51 -1.07
N GLN A 4 -7.10 23.06 -0.32
CA GLN A 4 -7.93 22.27 0.58
C GLN A 4 -8.82 21.29 -0.20
N GLN A 5 -9.47 21.76 -1.26
CA GLN A 5 -10.31 20.90 -2.11
C GLN A 5 -9.52 19.76 -2.78
N ARG A 6 -8.28 20.03 -3.20
CA ARG A 6 -7.38 19.01 -3.73
C ARG A 6 -7.03 17.96 -2.67
N ASN A 7 -6.71 18.39 -1.45
CA ASN A 7 -6.36 17.48 -0.37
C ASN A 7 -7.55 16.62 0.09
N ASP A 8 -8.76 17.20 0.12
CA ASP A 8 -9.99 16.47 0.44
C ASP A 8 -10.31 15.41 -0.63
N HIS A 9 -10.12 15.76 -1.92
CA HIS A 9 -10.29 14.82 -3.03
C HIS A 9 -9.31 13.64 -2.97
N ILE A 10 -8.02 13.94 -2.76
CA ILE A 10 -6.97 12.91 -2.61
C ILE A 10 -7.27 12.00 -1.42
N THR A 11 -7.71 12.57 -0.29
CA THR A 11 -8.09 11.79 0.90
C THR A 11 -9.23 10.82 0.59
N HIS A 12 -10.26 11.28 -0.12
CA HIS A 12 -11.37 10.42 -0.52
C HIS A 12 -10.91 9.28 -1.43
N GLN A 13 -10.06 9.57 -2.42
CA GLN A 13 -9.53 8.55 -3.33
C GLN A 13 -8.67 7.52 -2.59
N ILE A 14 -7.83 7.94 -1.64
CA ILE A 14 -7.01 7.03 -0.83
C ILE A 14 -7.88 6.13 0.05
N ASN A 15 -8.94 6.68 0.65
CA ASN A 15 -9.85 5.88 1.46
C ASN A 15 -10.52 4.79 0.64
N ALA A 16 -11.06 5.14 -0.54
CA ALA A 16 -11.69 4.19 -1.45
C ALA A 16 -10.69 3.13 -1.96
N LEU A 17 -9.49 3.57 -2.36
CA LEU A 17 -8.40 2.68 -2.76
C LEU A 17 -8.08 1.64 -1.68
N VAL A 18 -7.92 2.07 -0.42
CA VAL A 18 -7.58 1.15 0.66
C VAL A 18 -8.72 0.18 0.95
N GLU A 19 -9.98 0.61 0.91
CA GLU A 19 -11.11 -0.32 1.08
C GLU A 19 -11.13 -1.39 -0.01
N THR A 20 -11.01 -0.98 -1.27
CA THR A 20 -11.01 -1.89 -2.42
C THR A 20 -9.79 -2.80 -2.42
N PHE A 21 -8.63 -2.27 -2.04
CA PHE A 21 -7.42 -3.06 -1.87
C PHE A 21 -7.58 -4.18 -0.84
N TYR A 22 -8.11 -3.88 0.36
CA TYR A 22 -8.31 -4.92 1.37
C TYR A 22 -9.46 -5.88 1.02
N ARG A 23 -10.49 -5.42 0.29
CA ARG A 23 -11.52 -6.32 -0.23
C ARG A 23 -10.90 -7.42 -1.09
N HIS A 24 -10.10 -7.04 -2.08
CA HIS A 24 -9.42 -7.98 -2.99
C HIS A 24 -8.32 -8.78 -2.28
N LEU A 25 -7.53 -8.14 -1.40
CA LEU A 25 -6.46 -8.82 -0.68
C LEU A 25 -6.98 -9.96 0.21
N LEU A 26 -8.19 -9.84 0.75
CA LEU A 26 -8.79 -10.86 1.60
C LEU A 26 -9.39 -12.04 0.82
N GLU A 27 -9.58 -11.89 -0.49
CA GLU A 27 -9.96 -13.01 -1.37
C GLU A 27 -8.79 -13.97 -1.60
N GLU A 28 -7.56 -13.48 -1.47
CA GLU A 28 -6.35 -14.30 -1.51
C GLU A 28 -6.20 -15.11 -0.21
N GLN A 29 -6.37 -16.44 -0.32
CA GLN A 29 -6.36 -17.39 0.80
C GLN A 29 -5.14 -17.20 1.73
N TYR A 30 -3.96 -16.94 1.17
CA TYR A 30 -2.77 -16.75 1.98
C TYR A 30 -2.89 -15.55 2.93
N PHE A 31 -3.37 -14.41 2.45
CA PHE A 31 -3.43 -13.17 3.23
C PHE A 31 -4.53 -13.25 4.27
N SER A 32 -5.71 -13.77 3.92
CA SER A 32 -6.81 -13.99 4.86
C SER A 32 -6.40 -14.93 6.00
N GLU A 33 -5.82 -16.10 5.69
CA GLU A 33 -5.34 -17.02 6.72
C GLU A 33 -4.22 -16.43 7.57
N MET A 34 -3.30 -15.67 6.97
CA MET A 34 -2.17 -15.07 7.69
C MET A 34 -2.64 -14.00 8.69
N PHE A 35 -3.61 -13.18 8.30
CA PHE A 35 -4.21 -12.18 9.19
C PHE A 35 -5.00 -12.84 10.32
N GLU A 36 -5.79 -13.88 10.02
CA GLU A 36 -6.53 -14.63 11.03
C GLU A 36 -5.60 -15.31 12.05
N LYS A 37 -4.60 -16.06 11.58
CA LYS A 37 -3.61 -16.76 12.44
C LYS A 37 -2.85 -15.81 13.35
N ARG A 38 -2.64 -14.57 12.91
CA ARG A 38 -1.93 -13.53 13.67
C ARG A 38 -2.86 -12.60 14.44
N GLN A 39 -4.17 -12.85 14.43
CA GLN A 39 -5.21 -12.03 15.08
C GLN A 39 -5.09 -10.55 14.71
N VAL A 40 -4.80 -10.29 13.43
CA VAL A 40 -4.57 -8.96 12.90
C VAL A 40 -5.89 -8.21 12.82
N ASN A 41 -5.94 -7.01 13.41
CA ASN A 41 -7.04 -6.10 13.22
C ASN A 41 -6.90 -5.38 11.86
N ILE A 42 -7.72 -5.78 10.89
CA ILE A 42 -7.69 -5.27 9.51
C ILE A 42 -7.99 -3.76 9.48
N GLU A 43 -8.89 -3.26 10.32
CA GLU A 43 -9.24 -1.84 10.34
C GLU A 43 -8.05 -0.97 10.81
N VAL A 44 -7.25 -1.49 11.74
CA VAL A 44 -5.99 -0.83 12.15
C VAL A 44 -4.97 -0.85 11.01
N LEU A 45 -4.91 -1.93 10.23
CA LEU A 45 -4.01 -1.99 9.06
C LEU A 45 -4.43 -1.03 7.96
N LYS A 46 -5.73 -0.98 7.64
CA LYS A 46 -6.29 -0.01 6.69
C LYS A 46 -5.92 1.41 7.08
N GLU A 47 -6.09 1.78 8.34
CA GLU A 47 -5.74 3.12 8.82
C GLU A 47 -4.26 3.43 8.65
N ARG A 48 -3.38 2.51 9.03
CA ARG A 48 -1.93 2.66 8.82
C ARG A 48 -1.57 2.78 7.34
N GLN A 49 -2.23 2.00 6.48
CA GLN A 49 -2.01 2.02 5.04
C GLN A 49 -2.47 3.35 4.41
N ARG A 50 -3.61 3.91 4.85
CA ARG A 50 -4.08 5.24 4.40
C ARG A 50 -3.09 6.33 4.74
N VAL A 51 -2.63 6.38 6.00
CA VAL A 51 -1.62 7.35 6.46
C VAL A 51 -0.33 7.22 5.66
N PHE A 52 0.12 5.98 5.44
CA PHE A 52 1.32 5.71 4.68
C PHE A 52 1.18 6.11 3.21
N ILE A 53 0.07 5.77 2.55
CA ILE A 53 -0.17 6.21 1.16
C ILE A 53 -0.22 7.73 1.12
N MET A 54 -0.96 8.38 2.02
CA MET A 54 -1.06 9.84 2.10
C MET A 54 0.32 10.50 2.21
N SER A 55 1.22 9.97 3.04
CA SER A 55 2.59 10.49 3.11
C SER A 55 3.33 10.30 1.79
N LEU A 56 3.21 9.14 1.13
CA LEU A 56 3.86 8.90 -0.16
C LEU A 56 3.40 9.86 -1.27
N VAL A 57 2.11 10.26 -1.25
CA VAL A 57 1.56 11.20 -2.24
C VAL A 57 1.86 12.67 -1.89
N SER A 58 2.05 12.97 -0.60
CA SER A 58 2.26 14.34 -0.11
C SER A 58 3.74 14.73 -0.02
N ASP A 59 4.63 13.80 0.32
CA ASP A 59 6.05 14.07 0.51
C ASP A 59 6.86 13.96 -0.80
N GLY A 60 7.72 14.97 -0.98
CA GLY A 60 8.85 14.93 -1.90
C GLY A 60 9.87 13.86 -1.50
N GLU A 61 10.70 13.47 -2.46
CA GLU A 61 11.63 12.33 -2.44
C GLU A 61 12.48 12.17 -1.16
N ASN A 62 12.01 11.40 -0.16
CA ASN A 62 12.86 10.92 0.94
C ASN A 62 12.75 9.38 1.07
N GLY A 63 13.24 8.69 0.05
CA GLY A 63 13.12 7.23 -0.06
C GLY A 63 13.82 6.42 1.05
N GLU A 64 14.87 6.93 1.69
CA GLU A 64 15.61 6.18 2.72
C GLU A 64 14.83 6.05 4.04
N GLU A 65 14.14 7.12 4.46
CA GLU A 65 13.30 7.10 5.66
C GLU A 65 12.06 6.20 5.44
N GLU A 66 11.47 6.27 4.24
CA GLU A 66 10.36 5.39 3.83
C GLU A 66 10.78 3.91 3.87
N VAL A 67 11.97 3.56 3.35
CA VAL A 67 12.52 2.18 3.41
C VAL A 67 12.70 1.72 4.84
N SER A 68 13.33 2.53 5.71
CA SER A 68 13.59 2.17 7.11
C SER A 68 12.29 1.91 7.88
N GLN A 69 11.27 2.74 7.67
CA GLN A 69 9.95 2.57 8.28
C GLN A 69 9.25 1.30 7.78
N VAL A 70 9.30 1.02 6.47
CA VAL A 70 8.71 -0.19 5.88
C VAL A 70 9.38 -1.45 6.42
N GLN A 71 10.71 -1.48 6.47
CA GLN A 71 11.47 -2.61 7.04
C GLN A 71 11.17 -2.83 8.53
N THR A 72 11.09 -1.76 9.32
CA THR A 72 10.76 -1.84 10.76
C THR A 72 9.34 -2.37 10.98
N ARG A 73 8.38 -1.95 10.15
CA ARG A 73 6.97 -2.36 10.25
C ARG A 73 6.70 -3.75 9.67
N HIS A 74 7.61 -4.29 8.87
CA HIS A 74 7.55 -5.63 8.29
C HIS A 74 8.72 -6.51 8.79
N PRO A 75 8.77 -6.83 10.09
CA PRO A 75 9.84 -7.65 10.66
C PRO A 75 9.84 -9.08 10.10
N PHE A 76 8.76 -9.49 9.43
CA PHE A 76 8.69 -10.72 8.65
C PHE A 76 8.88 -10.40 7.18
N GLN A 77 9.94 -10.94 6.59
CA GLN A 77 10.22 -10.78 5.17
C GLN A 77 9.11 -11.45 4.33
N THR A 78 8.70 -10.78 3.26
CA THR A 78 7.75 -11.32 2.30
C THR A 78 8.49 -12.13 1.23
N THR A 79 7.80 -13.04 0.55
CA THR A 79 8.40 -13.74 -0.61
C THR A 79 8.19 -12.92 -1.88
N PRO A 80 9.03 -13.08 -2.91
CA PRO A 80 8.84 -12.38 -4.20
C PRO A 80 7.44 -12.58 -4.79
N GLU A 81 6.90 -13.80 -4.66
CA GLU A 81 5.57 -14.15 -5.18
C GLU A 81 4.46 -13.38 -4.47
N ARG A 82 4.54 -13.27 -3.14
CA ARG A 82 3.56 -12.52 -2.32
C ARG A 82 3.63 -11.02 -2.56
N ALA A 83 4.84 -10.47 -2.70
CA ALA A 83 5.02 -9.07 -3.06
C ALA A 83 4.42 -8.76 -4.44
N LYS A 84 4.55 -9.68 -5.40
CA LYS A 84 3.96 -9.53 -6.73
C LYS A 84 2.43 -9.53 -6.67
N ILE A 85 1.82 -10.46 -5.93
CA ILE A 85 0.36 -10.52 -5.74
C ILE A 85 -0.14 -9.23 -5.08
N TRP A 86 0.51 -8.79 -4.00
CA TRP A 86 0.16 -7.54 -3.31
C TRP A 86 0.23 -6.33 -4.26
N LEU A 87 1.32 -6.20 -5.04
CA LEU A 87 1.48 -5.12 -6.03
C LEU A 87 0.42 -5.15 -7.11
N GLN A 88 0.07 -6.34 -7.57
CA GLN A 88 -0.95 -6.53 -8.58
C GLN A 88 -2.32 -6.08 -8.06
N ILE A 89 -2.73 -6.54 -6.88
CA ILE A 89 -4.00 -6.17 -6.25
C ILE A 89 -4.08 -4.66 -6.01
N MET A 90 -2.98 -4.05 -5.55
CA MET A 90 -2.91 -2.59 -5.37
C MET A 90 -3.10 -1.85 -6.70
N LYS A 91 -2.44 -2.30 -7.77
CA LYS A 91 -2.61 -1.72 -9.11
C LYS A 91 -4.04 -1.86 -9.62
N GLU A 92 -4.64 -3.04 -9.48
CA GLU A 92 -6.02 -3.31 -9.91
C GLU A 92 -7.02 -2.45 -9.14
N SER A 93 -6.80 -2.30 -7.83
CA SER A 93 -7.61 -1.43 -6.97
C SER A 93 -7.54 0.04 -7.38
N MET A 94 -6.36 0.53 -7.78
CA MET A 94 -6.22 1.90 -8.32
C MET A 94 -6.98 2.09 -9.62
N ILE A 95 -7.01 1.08 -10.49
CA ILE A 95 -7.76 1.14 -11.76
C ILE A 95 -9.27 1.15 -11.49
N GLU A 96 -9.75 0.30 -10.59
CA GLU A 96 -11.17 0.21 -10.23
C GLU A 96 -11.71 1.52 -9.65
N GLU A 97 -10.96 2.14 -8.75
CA GLU A 97 -11.34 3.40 -8.10
C GLU A 97 -11.06 4.64 -8.97
N GLN A 98 -10.63 4.46 -10.23
CA GLN A 98 -10.26 5.55 -11.13
C GLN A 98 -9.31 6.54 -10.45
N PHE A 99 -8.31 6.00 -9.76
CA PHE A 99 -7.28 6.79 -9.11
C PHE A 99 -6.53 7.60 -10.17
N ASP A 100 -6.16 8.84 -9.83
CA ASP A 100 -5.48 9.73 -10.78
C ASP A 100 -4.24 9.04 -11.40
N GLU A 101 -4.12 9.10 -12.74
CA GLU A 101 -3.14 8.30 -13.48
C GLU A 101 -1.69 8.72 -13.17
N GLU A 102 -1.44 10.02 -12.99
CA GLU A 102 -0.10 10.53 -12.64
C GLU A 102 0.28 10.07 -11.23
N LEU A 103 -0.63 10.22 -10.27
CA LEU A 103 -0.44 9.74 -8.89
C LEU A 103 -0.32 8.22 -8.81
N GLN A 104 -1.07 7.48 -9.64
CA GLN A 104 -1.01 6.03 -9.73
C GLN A 104 0.39 5.57 -10.14
N GLN A 105 0.95 6.14 -11.21
CA GLN A 105 2.28 5.77 -11.68
C GLN A 105 3.35 6.07 -10.64
N HIS A 106 3.30 7.27 -10.03
CA HIS A 106 4.23 7.67 -8.99
C HIS A 106 4.17 6.75 -7.77
N LEU A 107 2.97 6.47 -7.28
CA LEU A 107 2.75 5.62 -6.11
C LEU A 107 3.19 4.18 -6.35
N LEU A 108 2.88 3.61 -7.53
CA LEU A 108 3.33 2.27 -7.90
C LEU A 108 4.86 2.18 -8.02
N GLN A 109 5.52 3.20 -8.55
CA GLN A 109 6.99 3.24 -8.61
C GLN A 109 7.60 3.27 -7.20
N LYS A 110 7.10 4.13 -6.30
CA LYS A 110 7.52 4.18 -4.90
C LYS A 110 7.30 2.83 -4.21
N MET A 111 6.10 2.28 -4.28
CA MET A 111 5.75 0.99 -3.66
C MET A 111 6.63 -0.16 -4.15
N LYS A 112 6.93 -0.22 -5.46
CA LYS A 112 7.85 -1.23 -6.02
C LYS A 112 9.24 -1.15 -5.39
N ARG A 113 9.81 0.06 -5.30
CA ARG A 113 11.12 0.28 -4.65
C ARG A 113 11.11 -0.18 -3.19
N LEU A 114 10.06 0.18 -2.46
CA LEU A 114 9.92 -0.20 -1.05
C LEU A 114 9.74 -1.72 -0.87
N MET A 115 8.98 -2.37 -1.75
CA MET A 115 8.83 -3.83 -1.70
C MET A 115 10.11 -4.59 -2.01
N THR A 116 10.93 -4.11 -2.95
CA THR A 116 12.26 -4.69 -3.18
C THR A 116 13.12 -4.71 -1.91
N SER A 117 12.94 -3.73 -1.01
CA SER A 117 13.72 -3.66 0.25
C SER A 117 13.30 -4.67 1.34
N ILE A 118 12.15 -5.34 1.19
CA ILE A 118 11.60 -6.29 2.17
C ILE A 118 11.36 -7.70 1.60
N VAL A 119 11.50 -7.87 0.29
CA VAL A 119 11.52 -9.18 -0.36
C VAL A 119 12.85 -9.83 -0.07
N LYS A 120 12.84 -11.03 0.51
CA LYS A 120 14.05 -11.83 0.61
C LYS A 120 14.32 -12.48 -0.76
N GLU A 121 15.44 -12.15 -1.39
CA GLU A 121 15.97 -13.01 -2.45
C GLU A 121 16.21 -14.39 -1.82
N LYS A 122 15.73 -15.46 -2.47
CA LYS A 122 16.03 -16.81 -2.03
C LYS A 122 17.55 -16.98 -2.08
N GLU A 123 18.18 -17.15 -0.91
CA GLU A 123 19.49 -17.81 -0.81
C GLU A 123 19.34 -19.29 -1.19
#